data_AF-A0A9P8KVA1-F1
#
_entry.id   AF-A0A9P8KVA1-F1
#
_cell.length_a   1.000
_cell.length_b   1.000
_cell.length_c   1.000
_cell.angle_alpha   90.00
_cell.angle_beta   90.00
_cell.angle_gamma   90.00
#
_symmetry.space_group_name_H-M   'P 1'
#
loop_
_entity.id
_entity.type
_entity.pdbx_description
1 polymer ?
#
loop_
_entity_poly.entity_id
_entity_poly.type
_entity_poly.pdbx_seq_one_letter_code
_entity_poly.pdbx_strand_id
1 'polypeptide(L)'
;MTQSQVQDFVWLHAAADGIYKIKLRASFVSTSGSPSSYIDDFYVVVQLKEFPSRYDAALRCLLNSDTLCLHIHDPAVRAPVDRERPAKWPARVVHDSTIINALVHQGIADEHAVYNMSHEPHLILAVRRPKEIECRPNFNVKRKVEAVLQFRPDVNPTPRGQGGLQLFGARSTESPTSSDIRLKMKLHRYLLRGYGFFETLRENAETQPPMQLAQGRSLPAVNLLPASQHIVDALMEDVVPRDRKRFCTYFSRVPLGFGLITGEPGFGKTTVLSVATLGMSIGFGPIYACAATDVAADNFAEHLNRISEKFTSRLNEAKALGESPARRILIVRGYDIDDEVAAFHKLLENPRIGDKAAPPYNFALKPKWRLHLSLAFWLLVALRSPAVRPFHGDDPVGIHSLQLYLDNQSNLKRLRNVATGVIGYQEYKNGHTVDADRIRFIMSQKILRCTNIFCTNISLSCQRPYDFWKSLAKGIAVDEANNVGRPDLYSVWGNTLLPCLLCGDDKQLEPRVVSFGQKDKKGHSVNRLEEDGKLSLFFLSKGIAGLCFA
;
A
#
# COMPACT_ATOMS: atom_id res chain seq x y z
N MET A 1 21.39 -11.77 -0.70
CA MET A 1 20.63 -11.38 0.51
C MET A 1 19.18 -11.14 0.12
N THR A 2 18.20 -11.64 0.90
CA THR A 2 16.75 -11.91 0.59
C THR A 2 16.39 -13.34 0.19
N GLN A 3 17.36 -14.26 0.09
CA GLN A 3 17.08 -15.68 -0.16
C GLN A 3 16.20 -16.29 0.94
N SER A 4 16.35 -15.84 2.18
CA SER A 4 15.50 -16.20 3.33
C SER A 4 14.01 -15.98 3.08
N GLN A 5 13.63 -14.77 2.68
CA GLN A 5 12.24 -14.40 2.43
C GLN A 5 11.72 -15.03 1.13
N VAL A 6 12.56 -15.12 0.08
CA VAL A 6 12.17 -15.82 -1.15
C VAL A 6 11.99 -17.32 -0.91
N GLN A 7 12.86 -17.98 -0.15
CA GLN A 7 12.72 -19.39 0.23
C GLN A 7 11.49 -19.61 1.10
N ASP A 8 11.25 -18.75 2.09
CA ASP A 8 10.01 -18.77 2.90
C ASP A 8 8.76 -18.80 2.00
N PHE A 9 8.71 -17.93 0.97
CA PHE A 9 7.62 -17.94 0.01
C PHE A 9 7.59 -19.17 -0.91
N VAL A 10 8.73 -19.70 -1.34
CA VAL A 10 8.79 -20.94 -2.13
C VAL A 10 8.25 -22.12 -1.32
N TRP A 11 8.58 -22.21 -0.03
CA TRP A 11 8.04 -23.22 0.87
C TRP A 11 6.54 -23.02 1.09
N LEU A 12 6.08 -21.79 1.28
CA LEU A 12 4.66 -21.48 1.37
C LEU A 12 3.91 -21.82 0.07
N HIS A 13 4.51 -21.57 -1.09
CA HIS A 13 3.94 -21.90 -2.39
C HIS A 13 3.91 -23.40 -2.63
N ALA A 14 4.98 -24.13 -2.33
CA ALA A 14 5.01 -25.59 -2.41
C ALA A 14 4.01 -26.24 -1.44
N ALA A 15 3.85 -25.66 -0.25
CA ALA A 15 2.80 -26.04 0.69
C ALA A 15 1.41 -25.74 0.13
N ALA A 16 1.18 -24.57 -0.46
CA ALA A 16 -0.07 -24.19 -1.10
C ALA A 16 -0.42 -25.10 -2.30
N ASP A 17 0.57 -25.46 -3.13
CA ASP A 17 0.41 -26.42 -4.23
C ASP A 17 0.16 -27.85 -3.72
N GLY A 18 0.79 -28.21 -2.60
CA GLY A 18 0.52 -29.47 -1.90
C GLY A 18 -0.91 -29.51 -1.38
N ILE A 19 -1.36 -28.44 -0.73
CA ILE A 19 -2.72 -28.24 -0.25
C ILE A 19 -3.72 -28.26 -1.41
N TYR A 20 -3.40 -27.58 -2.51
CA TYR A 20 -4.23 -27.51 -3.72
C TYR A 20 -4.54 -28.89 -4.31
N LYS A 21 -3.60 -29.83 -4.21
CA LYS A 21 -3.78 -31.20 -4.71
C LYS A 21 -4.63 -32.08 -3.78
N ILE A 22 -4.87 -31.65 -2.54
CA ILE A 22 -5.66 -32.41 -1.56
C ILE A 22 -7.13 -32.01 -1.69
N LYS A 23 -7.95 -32.95 -2.15
CA LYS A 23 -9.41 -32.78 -2.20
C LYS A 23 -10.00 -33.05 -0.81
N LEU A 24 -10.47 -32.01 -0.14
CA LEU A 24 -11.11 -32.08 1.16
C LEU A 24 -12.64 -32.09 1.03
N ARG A 25 -13.31 -32.77 1.96
CA ARG A 25 -14.78 -32.71 2.05
C ARG A 25 -15.18 -31.40 2.73
N ALA A 26 -16.19 -30.75 2.15
CA ALA A 26 -16.70 -29.48 2.60
C ALA A 26 -18.23 -29.49 2.64
N SER A 27 -18.81 -28.98 3.73
CA SER A 27 -20.25 -28.83 3.91
C SER A 27 -20.64 -27.35 3.80
N PHE A 28 -21.68 -27.02 3.03
CA PHE A 28 -22.16 -25.66 2.83
C PHE A 28 -23.35 -25.38 3.75
N VAL A 29 -23.33 -24.24 4.43
CA VAL A 29 -24.36 -23.78 5.37
C VAL A 29 -24.81 -22.39 4.93
N SER A 30 -26.11 -22.20 4.75
CA SER A 30 -26.67 -20.91 4.34
C SER A 30 -26.58 -19.87 5.46
N THR A 31 -26.28 -18.63 5.10
CA THR A 31 -26.29 -17.49 6.04
C THR A 31 -27.70 -17.01 6.37
N SER A 32 -28.69 -17.28 5.52
CA SER A 32 -30.11 -16.97 5.74
C SER A 32 -30.91 -18.26 5.92
N GLY A 33 -31.65 -18.39 7.01
CA GLY A 33 -32.49 -19.56 7.33
C GLY A 33 -33.73 -19.75 6.43
N SER A 34 -33.79 -19.11 5.26
CA SER A 34 -34.86 -19.33 4.27
C SER A 34 -34.28 -19.90 2.97
N PRO A 35 -34.94 -20.89 2.34
CA PRO A 35 -34.52 -21.46 1.07
C PRO A 35 -34.98 -20.55 -0.08
N SER A 36 -34.38 -19.36 -0.20
CA SER A 36 -34.60 -18.49 -1.37
C SER A 36 -33.52 -18.73 -2.43
N SER A 37 -33.89 -18.63 -3.71
CA SER A 37 -33.00 -18.80 -4.87
C SER A 37 -31.93 -17.68 -5.05
N TYR A 38 -31.83 -16.75 -4.09
CA TYR A 38 -31.01 -15.54 -4.15
C TYR A 38 -29.85 -15.50 -3.12
N ILE A 39 -29.52 -16.64 -2.51
CA ILE A 39 -28.48 -16.70 -1.46
C ILE A 39 -27.11 -16.81 -2.12
N ASP A 40 -26.38 -15.69 -2.09
CA ASP A 40 -25.01 -15.59 -2.62
C ASP A 40 -23.95 -15.86 -1.53
N ASP A 41 -24.31 -15.93 -0.23
CA ASP A 41 -23.37 -16.03 0.91
C ASP A 41 -23.53 -17.34 1.69
N PHE A 42 -22.44 -18.10 1.83
CA PHE A 42 -22.39 -19.40 2.50
C PHE A 42 -21.27 -19.44 3.56
N TYR A 43 -21.48 -20.23 4.60
CA TYR A 43 -20.40 -20.79 5.39
C TYR A 43 -20.03 -22.18 4.86
N VAL A 44 -18.75 -22.48 4.82
CA VAL A 44 -18.19 -23.74 4.35
C VAL A 44 -17.36 -24.34 5.47
N VAL A 45 -17.79 -25.49 5.98
CA VAL A 45 -17.06 -26.25 6.99
C VAL A 45 -16.22 -27.28 6.28
N VAL A 46 -14.90 -27.12 6.30
CA VAL A 46 -13.94 -28.02 5.67
C VAL A 46 -13.32 -28.91 6.74
N GLN A 47 -13.49 -30.23 6.61
CA GLN A 47 -12.95 -31.19 7.58
C GLN A 47 -11.46 -31.42 7.33
N LEU A 48 -10.61 -31.08 8.30
CA LEU A 48 -9.15 -31.10 8.18
C LEU A 48 -8.55 -32.40 8.73
N LYS A 49 -8.93 -33.57 8.19
CA LYS A 49 -8.34 -34.86 8.62
C LYS A 49 -6.84 -34.91 8.31
N GLU A 50 -5.99 -35.10 9.32
CA GLU A 50 -4.52 -35.16 9.23
C GLU A 50 -3.82 -33.92 8.62
N PHE A 51 -4.57 -32.85 8.39
CA PHE A 51 -4.10 -31.65 7.68
C PHE A 51 -3.29 -30.69 8.58
N PRO A 52 -3.66 -30.45 9.85
CA PRO A 52 -2.88 -29.58 10.73
C PRO A 52 -1.48 -30.14 11.02
N SER A 53 -1.33 -31.43 11.26
CA SER A 53 -0.02 -32.02 11.61
C SER A 53 1.04 -31.86 10.50
N ARG A 54 0.63 -31.67 9.24
CA ARG A 54 1.52 -31.55 8.08
C ARG A 54 1.66 -30.12 7.55
N TYR A 55 0.61 -29.29 7.65
CA TYR A 55 0.58 -27.96 7.03
C TYR A 55 0.23 -26.82 8.00
N ASP A 56 0.10 -27.04 9.31
CA ASP A 56 -0.38 -26.05 10.29
C ASP A 56 0.30 -24.68 10.17
N ALA A 57 1.63 -24.61 10.05
CA ALA A 57 2.31 -23.33 9.96
C ALA A 57 2.10 -22.59 8.62
N ALA A 58 2.03 -23.32 7.50
CA ALA A 58 1.67 -22.77 6.20
C ALA A 58 0.19 -22.35 6.17
N LEU A 59 -0.68 -23.15 6.79
CA LEU A 59 -2.10 -22.88 6.96
C LEU A 59 -2.28 -21.59 7.76
N ARG A 60 -1.69 -21.44 8.96
CA ARG A 60 -1.75 -20.19 9.75
C ARG A 60 -1.32 -18.94 8.96
N CYS A 61 -0.40 -19.07 8.01
CA CYS A 61 -0.05 -17.96 7.13
C CYS A 61 -1.09 -17.68 6.05
N LEU A 62 -1.57 -18.72 5.36
CA LEU A 62 -2.64 -18.60 4.37
C LEU A 62 -3.94 -18.06 5.02
N LEU A 63 -4.24 -18.50 6.24
CA LEU A 63 -5.37 -18.05 7.05
C LEU A 63 -5.26 -16.58 7.49
N ASN A 64 -4.04 -16.05 7.63
CA ASN A 64 -3.79 -14.62 7.90
C ASN A 64 -3.74 -13.77 6.63
N SER A 65 -3.91 -14.35 5.45
CA SER A 65 -4.13 -13.62 4.20
C SER A 65 -5.61 -13.25 4.12
N ASP A 66 -5.92 -11.99 3.82
CA ASP A 66 -7.30 -11.50 3.65
C ASP A 66 -8.02 -12.14 2.44
N THR A 67 -7.34 -12.99 1.64
CA THR A 67 -7.86 -13.60 0.41
C THR A 67 -7.53 -15.08 0.31
N LEU A 68 -8.44 -15.96 0.72
CA LEU A 68 -8.41 -17.38 0.35
C LEU A 68 -9.28 -17.60 -0.90
N CYS A 69 -9.01 -18.67 -1.64
CA CYS A 69 -9.88 -19.11 -2.73
C CYS A 69 -10.19 -20.59 -2.56
N LEU A 70 -11.47 -20.90 -2.42
CA LEU A 70 -11.98 -22.26 -2.40
C LEU A 70 -12.18 -22.73 -3.86
N HIS A 71 -11.57 -23.86 -4.21
CA HIS A 71 -11.74 -24.49 -5.51
C HIS A 71 -12.73 -25.64 -5.36
N ILE A 72 -13.94 -25.47 -5.88
CA ILE A 72 -15.01 -26.48 -5.80
C ILE A 72 -14.93 -27.37 -7.04
N HIS A 73 -14.82 -28.67 -6.78
CA HIS A 73 -14.88 -29.71 -7.80
C HIS A 73 -16.23 -30.41 -7.73
N ASP A 74 -16.94 -30.50 -8.86
CA ASP A 74 -18.18 -31.27 -8.96
C ASP A 74 -17.85 -32.72 -9.32
N PRO A 75 -18.13 -33.70 -8.44
CA PRO A 75 -17.87 -35.11 -8.72
C PRO A 75 -18.74 -35.69 -9.84
N ALA A 76 -19.83 -35.03 -10.26
CA ALA A 76 -20.73 -35.49 -11.31
C ALA A 76 -20.24 -35.12 -12.72
N VAL A 77 -19.33 -34.17 -12.87
CA VAL A 77 -18.79 -33.74 -14.16
C VAL A 77 -17.64 -34.66 -14.55
N ARG A 78 -17.92 -35.72 -15.32
CA ARG A 78 -16.89 -36.57 -15.96
C ARG A 78 -16.22 -35.81 -17.11
N ALA A 79 -15.43 -34.79 -16.81
CA ALA A 79 -14.51 -34.20 -17.76
C ALA A 79 -13.15 -34.94 -17.70
N PRO A 80 -12.41 -35.07 -18.82
CA PRO A 80 -11.05 -35.58 -18.78
C PRO A 80 -10.20 -34.74 -17.83
N VAL A 81 -9.32 -35.40 -17.08
CA VAL A 81 -8.54 -34.87 -15.93
C VAL A 81 -7.81 -33.54 -16.23
N ASP A 82 -7.53 -33.26 -17.50
CA ASP A 82 -6.82 -32.06 -17.95
C ASP A 82 -7.73 -30.85 -18.29
N ARG A 83 -9.06 -30.96 -18.15
CA ARG A 83 -10.02 -29.89 -18.51
C ARG A 83 -11.06 -29.53 -17.44
N GLU A 84 -11.02 -30.12 -16.25
CA GLU A 84 -11.82 -29.63 -15.12
C GLU A 84 -11.34 -28.23 -14.73
N ARG A 85 -12.14 -27.19 -15.00
CA ARG A 85 -11.95 -25.86 -14.40
C ARG A 85 -12.77 -25.83 -13.11
N PRO A 86 -12.15 -26.02 -11.92
CA PRO A 86 -12.90 -25.93 -10.67
C PRO A 86 -13.50 -24.53 -10.51
N ALA A 87 -14.70 -24.46 -9.94
CA ALA A 87 -15.31 -23.18 -9.61
C ALA A 87 -14.48 -22.52 -8.49
N LYS A 88 -14.02 -21.30 -8.74
CA LYS A 88 -13.15 -20.55 -7.82
C LYS A 88 -14.00 -19.59 -7.01
N TRP A 89 -14.09 -19.81 -5.71
CA TRP A 89 -14.90 -18.99 -4.81
C TRP A 89 -14.00 -18.24 -3.84
N PRO A 90 -14.05 -16.91 -3.75
CA PRO A 90 -13.32 -16.19 -2.74
C PRO A 90 -13.80 -16.62 -1.34
N ALA A 91 -12.86 -16.87 -0.45
CA ALA A 91 -13.09 -17.44 0.86
C ALA A 91 -12.31 -16.66 1.93
N ARG A 92 -12.80 -16.66 3.17
CA ARG A 92 -12.07 -16.16 4.34
C ARG A 92 -12.33 -17.03 5.56
N VAL A 93 -11.33 -17.19 6.40
CA VAL A 93 -11.44 -17.91 7.67
C VAL A 93 -12.36 -17.17 8.63
N VAL A 94 -13.18 -17.91 9.34
CA VAL A 94 -14.04 -17.41 10.41
C VAL A 94 -13.79 -18.23 11.67
N HIS A 95 -13.87 -17.58 12.83
CA HIS A 95 -13.76 -18.25 14.13
C HIS A 95 -14.99 -19.12 14.42
N ASP A 96 -14.75 -20.27 15.05
CA ASP A 96 -15.74 -21.29 15.42
C ASP A 96 -16.94 -20.71 16.20
N SER A 97 -16.67 -19.75 17.09
CA SER A 97 -17.70 -19.06 17.89
C SER A 97 -18.76 -18.32 17.05
N THR A 98 -18.43 -17.94 15.82
CA THR A 98 -19.34 -17.20 14.93
C THR A 98 -20.39 -18.12 14.29
N ILE A 99 -20.03 -19.38 14.07
CA ILE A 99 -20.89 -20.37 13.40
C ILE A 99 -21.74 -21.17 14.38
N ILE A 100 -21.23 -21.46 15.58
CA ILE A 100 -21.95 -22.26 16.58
C ILE A 100 -23.32 -21.62 16.87
N ASN A 101 -23.38 -20.30 17.03
CA ASN A 101 -24.63 -19.59 17.24
C ASN A 101 -25.57 -19.65 16.01
N ALA A 102 -25.03 -19.62 14.79
CA ALA A 102 -25.81 -19.68 13.56
C ALA A 102 -26.36 -21.10 13.28
N LEU A 103 -25.57 -22.14 13.55
CA LEU A 103 -25.97 -23.55 13.38
C LEU A 103 -27.04 -23.98 14.38
N VAL A 104 -26.91 -23.56 15.65
CA VAL A 104 -27.88 -23.84 16.71
C VAL A 104 -29.19 -23.08 16.46
N HIS A 105 -29.13 -21.80 16.08
CA HIS A 105 -30.34 -21.02 15.77
C HIS A 105 -31.12 -21.53 14.55
N GLN A 106 -30.46 -22.20 13.60
CA GLN A 106 -31.09 -22.69 12.37
C GLN A 106 -31.56 -24.15 12.46
N GLY A 107 -31.34 -24.84 13.58
CA GLY A 107 -31.74 -26.25 13.76
C GLY A 107 -31.01 -27.24 12.85
N ILE A 108 -29.86 -26.86 12.30
CA ILE A 108 -29.08 -27.65 11.33
C ILE A 108 -28.12 -28.63 12.04
N ALA A 109 -27.72 -28.33 13.27
CA ALA A 109 -26.82 -29.14 14.08
C ALA A 109 -27.47 -29.44 15.45
N ASP A 110 -27.43 -30.71 15.88
CA ASP A 110 -27.76 -31.09 17.26
C ASP A 110 -26.56 -30.80 18.20
N GLU A 111 -26.77 -30.90 19.52
CA GLU A 111 -25.70 -30.73 20.50
C GLU A 111 -24.51 -31.68 20.26
N HIS A 112 -24.75 -32.84 19.63
CA HIS A 112 -23.71 -33.81 19.25
C HIS A 112 -22.86 -33.37 18.04
N ALA A 113 -23.41 -32.67 17.06
CA ALA A 113 -22.69 -32.11 15.93
C ALA A 113 -21.80 -30.94 16.36
N VAL A 114 -22.27 -30.13 17.33
CA VAL A 114 -21.45 -29.09 17.98
C VAL A 114 -20.32 -29.71 18.81
N TYR A 115 -20.58 -30.83 19.48
CA TYR A 115 -19.57 -31.61 20.20
C TYR A 115 -18.50 -32.21 19.26
N ASN A 116 -18.89 -32.71 18.08
CA ASN A 116 -17.94 -33.23 17.08
C ASN A 116 -17.15 -32.13 16.37
N MET A 117 -17.73 -30.93 16.18
CA MET A 117 -17.02 -29.75 15.67
C MET A 117 -15.95 -29.23 16.64
N SER A 118 -16.07 -29.52 17.93
CA SER A 118 -15.11 -29.09 18.96
C SER A 118 -13.98 -30.11 19.20
N HIS A 119 -14.11 -31.36 18.71
CA HIS A 119 -13.13 -32.43 18.95
C HIS A 119 -12.34 -32.86 17.70
N GLU A 120 -12.76 -32.49 16.50
CA GLU A 120 -12.00 -32.69 15.27
C GLU A 120 -11.50 -31.35 14.70
N PRO A 121 -10.31 -31.29 14.06
CA PRO A 121 -9.86 -30.07 13.42
C PRO A 121 -10.73 -29.78 12.18
N HIS A 122 -11.43 -28.65 12.21
CA HIS A 122 -12.21 -28.13 11.09
C HIS A 122 -11.71 -26.74 10.72
N LEU A 123 -11.88 -26.38 9.45
CA LEU A 123 -11.66 -25.04 8.96
C LEU A 123 -12.98 -24.46 8.50
N ILE A 124 -13.37 -23.35 9.11
CA ILE A 124 -14.57 -22.64 8.77
C ILE A 124 -14.23 -21.50 7.82
N LEU A 125 -14.84 -21.53 6.64
CA LEU A 125 -14.67 -20.52 5.61
C LEU A 125 -16.00 -19.82 5.33
N ALA A 126 -16.00 -18.50 5.39
CA ALA A 126 -17.02 -17.68 4.78
C ALA A 126 -16.74 -17.54 3.28
N VAL A 127 -17.72 -17.87 2.43
CA VAL A 127 -17.58 -17.78 0.97
C VAL A 127 -18.78 -17.06 0.36
N ARG A 128 -18.52 -16.33 -0.73
CA ARG A 128 -19.56 -15.75 -1.58
C ARG A 128 -19.50 -16.41 -2.96
N ARG A 129 -20.66 -16.81 -3.50
CA ARG A 129 -20.78 -17.30 -4.87
C ARG A 129 -20.38 -16.16 -5.83
N PRO A 130 -19.28 -16.30 -6.59
CA PRO A 130 -18.82 -15.22 -7.46
C PRO A 130 -19.70 -15.12 -8.71
N LYS A 131 -19.99 -13.88 -9.12
CA LYS A 131 -20.68 -13.59 -10.37
C LYS A 131 -19.74 -13.54 -11.58
N GLU A 132 -18.44 -13.31 -11.36
CA GLU A 132 -17.30 -13.58 -12.26
C GLU A 132 -16.03 -12.92 -11.64
N ILE A 133 -15.14 -13.66 -10.97
CA ILE A 133 -13.84 -13.10 -10.49
C ILE A 133 -12.74 -14.18 -10.57
N GLU A 134 -11.59 -13.84 -11.17
CA GLU A 134 -10.35 -14.61 -11.09
C GLU A 134 -9.60 -14.32 -9.78
N CYS A 135 -9.59 -15.24 -8.81
CA CYS A 135 -8.64 -15.16 -7.68
C CYS A 135 -7.19 -15.39 -8.15
N ARG A 136 -6.26 -14.50 -7.77
CA ARG A 136 -4.81 -14.60 -8.06
C ARG A 136 -3.96 -14.66 -6.79
N PRO A 137 -3.92 -15.83 -6.10
CA PRO A 137 -3.11 -16.01 -4.87
C PRO A 137 -1.59 -15.81 -5.07
N ASN A 138 -1.08 -15.85 -6.31
CA ASN A 138 0.35 -15.73 -6.61
C ASN A 138 0.90 -14.29 -6.69
N PHE A 139 0.05 -13.26 -6.53
CA PHE A 139 0.48 -11.88 -6.78
C PHE A 139 1.55 -11.38 -5.80
N ASN A 140 1.39 -11.62 -4.50
CA ASN A 140 2.30 -11.08 -3.49
C ASN A 140 3.70 -11.74 -3.54
N VAL A 141 3.74 -13.04 -3.81
CA VAL A 141 4.98 -13.81 -4.01
C VAL A 141 5.74 -13.31 -5.24
N LYS A 142 5.03 -13.26 -6.38
CA LYS A 142 5.59 -12.80 -7.65
C LYS A 142 6.19 -11.41 -7.51
N ARG A 143 5.44 -10.48 -6.91
CA ARG A 143 5.87 -9.10 -6.65
C ARG A 143 7.17 -9.02 -5.85
N LYS A 144 7.30 -9.78 -4.76
CA LYS A 144 8.49 -9.78 -3.91
C LYS A 144 9.71 -10.35 -4.62
N VAL A 145 9.53 -11.45 -5.36
CA VAL A 145 10.59 -12.04 -6.18
C VAL A 145 11.03 -11.07 -7.27
N GLU A 146 10.09 -10.50 -8.01
CA GLU A 146 10.36 -9.50 -9.06
C GLU A 146 11.09 -8.28 -8.51
N ALA A 147 10.70 -7.78 -7.32
CA ALA A 147 11.37 -6.67 -6.66
C ALA A 147 12.85 -6.96 -6.34
N VAL A 148 13.17 -8.16 -5.86
CA VAL A 148 14.56 -8.58 -5.62
C VAL A 148 15.33 -8.70 -6.95
N LEU A 149 14.70 -9.26 -7.98
CA LEU A 149 15.31 -9.43 -9.28
C LEU A 149 15.71 -8.10 -9.94
N GLN A 150 15.08 -6.98 -9.57
CA GLN A 150 15.45 -5.64 -10.06
C GLN A 150 16.90 -5.21 -9.72
N PHE A 151 17.55 -5.88 -8.76
CA PHE A 151 18.92 -5.59 -8.33
C PHE A 151 19.99 -6.48 -8.98
N ARG A 152 19.62 -7.27 -9.99
CA ARG A 152 20.59 -7.99 -10.81
C ARG A 152 21.45 -7.02 -11.63
N PRO A 153 22.72 -7.37 -11.95
CA PRO A 153 23.65 -6.51 -12.67
C PRO A 153 23.11 -5.90 -13.97
N ASP A 154 22.39 -6.73 -14.73
CA ASP A 154 21.99 -6.44 -16.12
C ASP A 154 20.57 -5.88 -16.26
N VAL A 155 19.93 -5.51 -15.14
CA VAL A 155 18.54 -5.05 -15.16
C VAL A 155 18.45 -3.56 -15.46
N ASN A 156 17.44 -3.22 -16.26
CA ASN A 156 17.09 -1.85 -16.63
C ASN A 156 16.59 -1.02 -15.42
N PRO A 157 16.73 0.32 -15.47
CA PRO A 157 16.20 1.19 -14.43
C PRO A 157 14.67 1.07 -14.32
N THR A 158 14.18 1.01 -13.09
CA THR A 158 12.75 1.04 -12.76
C THR A 158 12.40 2.34 -12.05
N PRO A 159 11.27 2.95 -12.43
CA PRO A 159 10.40 2.61 -13.55
C PRO A 159 10.98 3.13 -14.88
N ARG A 160 10.59 2.52 -16.00
CA ARG A 160 10.99 2.91 -17.38
C ARG A 160 10.50 4.31 -17.82
N GLY A 161 10.20 5.21 -16.89
CA GLY A 161 9.78 6.57 -17.15
C GLY A 161 10.97 7.53 -17.16
N GLN A 162 11.48 7.83 -18.35
CA GLN A 162 12.03 9.16 -18.61
C GLN A 162 10.99 10.20 -18.22
N GLY A 163 11.43 11.29 -17.61
CA GLY A 163 10.56 12.39 -17.24
C GLY A 163 9.81 12.98 -18.44
N GLY A 164 8.65 13.55 -18.16
CA GLY A 164 7.88 14.35 -19.12
C GLY A 164 6.83 13.55 -19.88
N LEU A 165 5.70 14.20 -20.14
CA LEU A 165 4.58 13.73 -20.94
C LEU A 165 5.02 12.84 -22.12
N GLN A 166 4.64 11.57 -22.13
CA GLN A 166 4.43 10.85 -23.38
C GLN A 166 2.93 10.57 -23.50
N LEU A 167 2.28 11.36 -24.36
CA LEU A 167 1.06 10.94 -25.02
C LEU A 167 1.34 9.60 -25.72
N PHE A 168 0.41 8.66 -25.54
CA PHE A 168 0.42 7.34 -26.18
C PHE A 168 0.75 7.44 -27.68
N GLY A 169 1.71 6.62 -28.17
CA GLY A 169 1.81 6.33 -29.60
C GLY A 169 3.18 5.97 -30.19
N ALA A 170 4.31 6.21 -29.52
CA ALA A 170 5.62 5.89 -30.09
C ALA A 170 6.23 4.63 -29.49
N ARG A 171 6.55 3.63 -30.33
CA ARG A 171 7.42 2.50 -29.96
C ARG A 171 8.73 3.08 -29.43
N SER A 172 9.08 2.76 -28.19
CA SER A 172 10.31 3.21 -27.54
C SER A 172 11.52 2.68 -28.30
N THR A 173 12.19 3.55 -29.06
CA THR A 173 13.61 3.38 -29.41
C THR A 173 14.42 3.49 -28.13
N GLU A 174 15.23 2.46 -27.86
CA GLU A 174 16.14 2.37 -26.72
C GLU A 174 17.04 3.61 -26.69
N SER A 175 16.77 4.52 -25.75
CA SER A 175 17.71 5.60 -25.45
C SER A 175 18.70 5.10 -24.39
N PRO A 176 19.99 5.41 -24.53
CA PRO A 176 21.00 4.97 -23.59
C PRO A 176 20.72 5.54 -22.20
N THR A 177 20.59 4.66 -21.21
CA THR A 177 20.48 5.03 -19.79
C THR A 177 21.64 5.94 -19.40
N SER A 178 21.36 7.12 -18.85
CA SER A 178 22.40 8.10 -18.47
C SER A 178 23.41 7.47 -17.50
N SER A 179 24.67 7.89 -17.60
CA SER A 179 25.76 7.43 -16.72
C SER A 179 25.44 7.62 -15.23
N ASP A 180 24.75 8.72 -14.89
CA ASP A 180 24.29 9.01 -13.52
C ASP A 180 23.29 7.97 -12.98
N ILE A 181 22.33 7.53 -13.80
CA ILE A 181 21.36 6.50 -13.40
C ILE A 181 22.07 5.16 -13.18
N ARG A 182 23.00 4.77 -14.07
CA ARG A 182 23.77 3.53 -13.91
C ARG A 182 24.61 3.55 -12.63
N LEU A 183 25.23 4.69 -12.32
CA LEU A 183 25.96 4.89 -11.07
C LEU A 183 25.03 4.74 -9.85
N LYS A 184 23.88 5.40 -9.84
CA LYS A 184 22.88 5.27 -8.76
C LYS A 184 22.43 3.84 -8.56
N MET A 185 22.15 3.11 -9.63
CA MET A 185 21.81 1.68 -9.57
C MET A 185 22.94 0.84 -8.97
N LYS A 186 24.20 1.13 -9.35
CA LYS A 186 25.39 0.45 -8.81
C LYS A 186 25.53 0.73 -7.31
N LEU A 187 25.48 1.99 -6.88
CA LEU A 187 25.51 2.41 -5.47
C LEU A 187 24.36 1.79 -4.66
N HIS A 188 23.16 1.72 -5.23
CA HIS A 188 22.02 1.08 -4.58
C HIS A 188 22.28 -0.40 -4.30
N ARG A 189 22.81 -1.14 -5.29
CA ARG A 189 23.15 -2.56 -5.10
C ARG A 189 24.22 -2.74 -4.02
N TYR A 190 25.23 -1.86 -3.96
CA TYR A 190 26.24 -1.91 -2.90
C TYR A 190 25.65 -1.63 -1.53
N LEU A 191 24.76 -0.64 -1.41
CA LEU A 191 24.01 -0.35 -0.18
C LEU A 191 23.26 -1.60 0.30
N LEU A 192 22.51 -2.27 -0.59
CA LEU A 192 21.72 -3.44 -0.22
C LEU A 192 22.53 -4.71 0.05
N ARG A 193 23.74 -4.81 -0.51
CA ARG A 193 24.63 -5.97 -0.32
C ARG A 193 25.58 -5.82 0.87
N GLY A 194 25.77 -4.59 1.37
CA GLY A 194 26.68 -4.32 2.48
C GLY A 194 28.16 -4.46 2.14
N TYR A 195 28.54 -4.50 0.85
CA TYR A 195 29.94 -4.66 0.41
C TYR A 195 30.76 -3.36 0.47
N GLY A 196 30.19 -2.27 0.97
CA GLY A 196 30.80 -0.94 0.95
C GLY A 196 30.80 -0.30 -0.45
N PHE A 197 31.29 0.94 -0.53
CA PHE A 197 31.19 1.78 -1.74
C PHE A 197 32.53 2.05 -2.44
N PHE A 198 33.63 1.51 -1.89
CA PHE A 198 35.00 1.87 -2.27
C PHE A 198 35.28 1.66 -3.76
N GLU A 199 34.93 0.49 -4.31
CA GLU A 199 35.16 0.17 -5.73
C GLU A 199 34.46 1.16 -6.67
N THR A 200 33.20 1.47 -6.39
CA THR A 200 32.40 2.38 -7.24
C THR A 200 32.92 3.81 -7.16
N LEU A 201 33.28 4.26 -5.96
CA LEU A 201 33.83 5.59 -5.76
C LEU A 201 35.21 5.74 -6.42
N ARG A 202 36.01 4.67 -6.43
CA ARG A 202 37.30 4.62 -7.14
C ARG A 202 37.12 4.71 -8.65
N GLU A 203 36.30 3.83 -9.23
CA GLU A 203 36.05 3.82 -10.68
C GLU A 203 35.50 5.15 -11.20
N ASN A 204 34.59 5.78 -10.45
CA ASN A 204 34.07 7.10 -10.82
C ASN A 204 35.15 8.19 -10.76
N ALA A 205 36.00 8.17 -9.73
CA ALA A 205 37.06 9.16 -9.57
C ALA A 205 38.08 9.10 -10.72
N GLU A 206 38.35 7.91 -11.26
CA GLU A 206 39.24 7.72 -12.42
C GLU A 206 38.64 8.27 -13.73
N THR A 207 37.31 8.44 -13.80
CA THR A 207 36.60 9.00 -14.96
C THR A 207 36.37 10.52 -14.90
N GLN A 208 36.75 11.19 -13.80
CA GLN A 208 36.54 12.63 -13.59
C GLN A 208 37.83 13.45 -13.81
N PRO A 209 37.73 14.72 -14.27
CA PRO A 209 38.89 15.57 -14.48
C PRO A 209 39.67 15.85 -13.17
N PRO A 210 41.00 16.04 -13.22
CA PRO A 210 41.91 16.04 -12.07
C PRO A 210 41.57 17.06 -10.96
N MET A 211 40.81 18.11 -11.28
CA MET A 211 40.39 19.13 -10.32
C MET A 211 39.31 18.63 -9.32
N GLN A 212 38.59 17.53 -9.64
CA GLN A 212 37.59 16.90 -8.76
C GLN A 212 38.17 15.81 -7.86
N LEU A 213 39.36 15.27 -8.17
CA LEU A 213 40.04 14.27 -7.32
C LEU A 213 40.41 14.81 -5.92
N ALA A 214 40.64 16.12 -5.81
CA ALA A 214 41.06 16.77 -4.55
C ALA A 214 39.92 16.90 -3.51
N GLN A 215 38.64 16.77 -3.92
CA GLN A 215 37.47 16.89 -3.03
C GLN A 215 36.96 15.56 -2.44
N GLY A 216 37.67 14.47 -2.73
CA GLY A 216 37.56 13.24 -1.95
C GLY A 216 36.40 12.31 -2.32
N ARG A 217 36.68 11.03 -2.09
CA ARG A 217 35.85 9.83 -2.27
C ARG A 217 34.61 9.82 -1.36
N SER A 218 33.80 10.88 -1.38
CA SER A 218 32.62 11.00 -0.54
C SER A 218 31.38 10.49 -1.27
N LEU A 219 30.44 9.89 -0.52
CA LEU A 219 29.18 9.45 -1.10
C LEU A 219 28.41 10.67 -1.61
N PRO A 220 27.71 10.55 -2.76
CA PRO A 220 26.79 11.59 -3.22
C PRO A 220 25.81 11.92 -2.10
N ALA A 221 25.68 13.20 -1.75
CA ALA A 221 24.73 13.64 -0.73
C ALA A 221 23.59 14.43 -1.39
N VAL A 222 22.41 14.32 -0.81
CA VAL A 222 21.18 14.96 -1.30
C VAL A 222 20.65 15.86 -0.19
N ASN A 223 20.35 17.11 -0.53
CA ASN A 223 19.62 18.02 0.35
C ASN A 223 18.13 17.72 0.25
N LEU A 224 17.55 17.14 1.31
CA LEU A 224 16.12 16.78 1.36
C LEU A 224 15.23 17.97 1.80
N LEU A 225 15.82 19.13 2.11
CA LEU A 225 15.10 20.34 2.50
C LEU A 225 14.81 21.23 1.29
N PRO A 226 13.71 22.02 1.33
CA PRO A 226 13.45 23.06 0.35
C PRO A 226 14.57 24.10 0.29
N ALA A 227 14.77 24.70 -0.89
CA ALA A 227 15.80 25.72 -1.09
C ALA A 227 15.50 27.05 -0.35
N SER A 228 14.23 27.35 -0.08
CA SER A 228 13.83 28.60 0.57
C SER A 228 13.89 28.48 2.09
N GLN A 229 14.69 29.33 2.73
CA GLN A 229 14.88 29.32 4.18
C GLN A 229 13.58 29.61 4.94
N HIS A 230 12.76 30.56 4.44
CA HIS A 230 11.45 30.86 5.02
C HIS A 230 10.52 29.63 5.07
N ILE A 231 10.57 28.78 4.03
CA ILE A 231 9.80 27.54 3.99
C ILE A 231 10.35 26.54 5.01
N VAL A 232 11.67 26.43 5.12
CA VAL A 232 12.31 25.56 6.12
C VAL A 232 11.94 26.00 7.54
N ASP A 233 11.97 27.30 7.83
CA ASP A 233 11.64 27.84 9.15
C ASP A 233 10.18 27.54 9.54
N ALA A 234 9.24 27.73 8.60
CA ALA A 234 7.83 27.41 8.81
C ALA A 234 7.57 25.90 9.01
N LEU A 235 8.33 25.03 8.34
CA LEU A 235 8.31 23.58 8.57
C LEU A 235 8.87 23.21 9.95
N MET A 236 9.89 23.92 10.42
CA MET A 236 10.56 23.63 11.69
C MET A 236 9.71 23.98 12.90
N GLU A 237 8.63 24.75 12.76
CA GLU A 237 7.72 25.06 13.87
C GLU A 237 7.07 23.83 14.50
N ASP A 238 6.80 22.77 13.71
CA ASP A 238 6.27 21.50 14.22
C ASP A 238 7.36 20.57 14.78
N VAL A 239 8.63 20.93 14.62
CA VAL A 239 9.78 20.21 15.20
C VAL A 239 10.14 20.83 16.54
N VAL A 240 10.40 19.98 17.53
CA VAL A 240 10.82 20.42 18.88
C VAL A 240 12.06 21.31 18.77
N PRO A 241 12.10 22.50 19.42
CA PRO A 241 13.19 23.46 19.26
C PRO A 241 14.60 22.88 19.42
N ARG A 242 14.76 21.94 20.36
CA ARG A 242 16.03 21.25 20.63
C ARG A 242 16.57 20.47 19.43
N ASP A 243 15.67 19.94 18.59
CA ASP A 243 16.00 19.07 17.48
C ASP A 243 16.06 19.78 16.13
N ARG A 244 15.56 21.02 16.01
CA ARG A 244 15.55 21.79 14.75
C ARG A 244 16.93 21.89 14.12
N LYS A 245 17.97 22.22 14.90
CA LYS A 245 19.35 22.32 14.37
C LYS A 245 19.87 20.98 13.87
N ARG A 246 19.59 19.90 14.61
CA ARG A 246 20.01 18.53 14.23
C ARG A 246 19.28 18.07 12.98
N PHE A 247 17.97 18.33 12.91
CA PHE A 247 17.11 18.09 11.76
C PHE A 247 17.67 18.78 10.52
N CYS A 248 17.87 20.10 10.56
CA CYS A 248 18.35 20.85 9.40
C CYS A 248 19.75 20.40 8.97
N THR A 249 20.66 20.18 9.93
CA THR A 249 22.03 19.72 9.63
C THR A 249 22.01 18.36 8.93
N TYR A 250 21.23 17.40 9.44
CA TYR A 250 21.14 16.07 8.85
C TYR A 250 20.48 16.08 7.48
N PHE A 251 19.30 16.70 7.36
CA PHE A 251 18.52 16.67 6.13
C PHE A 251 19.07 17.58 5.03
N SER A 252 19.92 18.55 5.36
CA SER A 252 20.62 19.37 4.36
C SER A 252 21.65 18.57 3.54
N ARG A 253 22.16 17.44 4.07
CA ARG A 253 23.20 16.64 3.42
C ARG A 253 23.06 15.16 3.76
N VAL A 254 22.04 14.52 3.20
CA VAL A 254 21.78 13.09 3.42
C VAL A 254 22.57 12.23 2.42
N PRO A 255 23.51 11.37 2.87
CA PRO A 255 24.23 10.46 1.99
C PRO A 255 23.27 9.55 1.21
N LEU A 256 23.49 9.44 -0.09
CA LEU A 256 22.66 8.70 -1.05
C LEU A 256 21.19 9.13 -1.11
N GLY A 257 20.82 10.24 -0.45
CA GLY A 257 19.43 10.61 -0.22
C GLY A 257 18.67 9.62 0.68
N PHE A 258 19.38 8.76 1.41
CA PHE A 258 18.80 7.76 2.29
C PHE A 258 18.82 8.24 3.75
N GLY A 259 17.66 8.67 4.24
CA GLY A 259 17.48 9.21 5.58
C GLY A 259 16.81 8.21 6.52
N LEU A 260 17.30 8.14 7.76
CA LEU A 260 16.79 7.26 8.79
C LEU A 260 16.35 8.08 10.01
N ILE A 261 15.09 7.92 10.40
CA ILE A 261 14.49 8.56 11.58
C ILE A 261 14.21 7.48 12.61
N THR A 262 14.90 7.56 13.75
CA THR A 262 14.78 6.57 14.83
C THR A 262 14.50 7.26 16.16
N GLY A 263 13.80 6.58 17.06
CA GLY A 263 13.46 7.07 18.40
C GLY A 263 12.55 6.08 19.10
N GLU A 264 12.34 6.23 20.41
CA GLU A 264 11.44 5.36 21.18
C GLU A 264 9.96 5.77 20.96
N PRO A 265 8.97 4.98 21.43
CA PRO A 265 7.56 5.34 21.29
C PRO A 265 7.26 6.68 21.97
N GLY A 266 6.51 7.56 21.30
CA GLY A 266 6.13 8.88 21.85
C GLY A 266 7.09 10.04 21.52
N PHE A 267 8.28 9.77 20.96
CA PHE A 267 9.30 10.79 20.66
C PHE A 267 9.05 11.59 19.37
N GLY A 268 7.79 11.70 18.92
CA GLY A 268 7.44 12.53 17.76
C GLY A 268 8.00 12.06 16.41
N LYS A 269 8.45 10.80 16.28
CA LYS A 269 9.03 10.25 15.02
C LYS A 269 8.17 10.51 13.79
N THR A 270 6.87 10.22 13.87
CA THR A 270 5.93 10.42 12.76
C THR A 270 5.77 11.91 12.41
N THR A 271 5.92 12.82 13.38
CA THR A 271 5.97 14.27 13.13
C THR A 271 7.21 14.64 12.34
N VAL A 272 8.38 14.18 12.76
CA VAL A 272 9.64 14.41 12.04
C VAL A 272 9.57 13.84 10.62
N LEU A 273 9.09 12.60 10.47
CA LEU A 273 8.91 11.96 9.16
C LEU A 273 7.98 12.81 8.28
N SER A 274 6.88 13.30 8.84
CA SER A 274 5.91 14.09 8.08
C SER A 274 6.49 15.43 7.65
N VAL A 275 7.19 16.14 8.54
CA VAL A 275 7.87 17.40 8.20
C VAL A 275 8.93 17.18 7.11
N ALA A 276 9.75 16.13 7.24
CA ALA A 276 10.76 15.78 6.24
C ALA A 276 10.13 15.37 4.90
N THR A 277 9.01 14.65 4.91
CA THR A 277 8.26 14.24 3.71
C THR A 277 7.65 15.45 3.00
N LEU A 278 7.10 16.42 3.75
CA LEU A 278 6.60 17.68 3.18
C LEU A 278 7.74 18.50 2.57
N GLY A 279 8.89 18.59 3.27
CA GLY A 279 10.10 19.22 2.75
C GLY A 279 10.58 18.58 1.44
N MET A 280 10.63 17.25 1.38
CA MET A 280 10.94 16.52 0.15
C MET A 280 9.92 16.78 -0.95
N SER A 281 8.63 16.87 -0.62
CA SER A 281 7.60 17.13 -1.62
C SER A 281 7.70 18.51 -2.23
N ILE A 282 8.02 19.53 -1.41
CA ILE A 282 8.25 20.90 -1.89
C ILE A 282 9.55 20.99 -2.69
N GLY A 283 10.61 20.29 -2.26
CA GLY A 283 11.93 20.34 -2.90
C GLY A 283 12.04 19.54 -4.20
N PHE A 284 11.43 18.35 -4.26
CA PHE A 284 11.58 17.41 -5.38
C PHE A 284 10.31 17.17 -6.19
N GLY A 285 9.13 17.42 -5.63
CA GLY A 285 7.83 17.16 -6.26
C GLY A 285 7.12 15.93 -5.69
N PRO A 286 6.49 15.08 -6.53
CA PRO A 286 5.65 13.99 -6.05
C PRO A 286 6.38 12.98 -5.16
N ILE A 287 5.85 12.70 -3.96
CA ILE A 287 6.42 11.73 -3.02
C ILE A 287 5.47 10.55 -2.84
N TYR A 288 6.03 9.34 -2.85
CA TYR A 288 5.28 8.14 -2.53
C TYR A 288 5.44 7.82 -1.03
N ALA A 289 4.34 7.94 -0.28
CA ALA A 289 4.26 7.57 1.12
C ALA A 289 3.73 6.13 1.28
N CYS A 290 4.31 5.35 2.19
CA CYS A 290 3.94 3.96 2.40
C CYS A 290 3.99 3.56 3.87
N ALA A 291 3.23 2.51 4.19
CA ALA A 291 3.37 1.78 5.45
C ALA A 291 3.07 0.28 5.26
N ALA A 292 3.43 -0.53 6.25
CA ALA A 292 3.22 -1.98 6.21
C ALA A 292 1.73 -2.37 6.26
N THR A 293 0.91 -1.63 7.00
CA THR A 293 -0.51 -1.92 7.24
C THR A 293 -1.40 -0.76 6.80
N ASP A 294 -2.69 -1.03 6.56
CA ASP A 294 -3.65 0.03 6.24
C ASP A 294 -3.80 1.04 7.37
N VAL A 295 -3.83 0.58 8.63
CA VAL A 295 -3.95 1.45 9.81
C VAL A 295 -2.76 2.40 9.91
N ALA A 296 -1.54 1.90 9.71
CA ALA A 296 -0.34 2.73 9.71
C ALA A 296 -0.34 3.73 8.53
N ALA A 297 -0.78 3.30 7.35
CA ALA A 297 -0.88 4.20 6.19
C ALA A 297 -1.95 5.29 6.38
N ASP A 298 -3.08 4.97 7.02
CA ASP A 298 -4.12 5.93 7.38
C ASP A 298 -3.59 6.96 8.38
N ASN A 299 -2.99 6.50 9.48
CA ASN A 299 -2.42 7.36 10.50
C ASN A 299 -1.32 8.27 9.94
N PHE A 300 -0.46 7.74 9.05
CA PHE A 300 0.59 8.52 8.42
C PHE A 300 0.02 9.60 7.49
N ALA A 301 -0.97 9.25 6.66
CA ALA A 301 -1.63 10.21 5.77
C ALA A 301 -2.37 11.32 6.54
N GLU A 302 -3.09 10.96 7.61
CA GLU A 302 -3.79 11.91 8.48
C GLU A 302 -2.81 12.86 9.16
N HIS A 303 -1.71 12.34 9.70
CA HIS A 303 -0.68 13.14 10.37
C HIS A 303 0.02 14.10 9.39
N LEU A 304 0.33 13.63 8.18
CA LEU A 304 0.84 14.45 7.08
C LEU A 304 -0.11 15.60 6.74
N ASN A 305 -1.41 15.31 6.59
CA ASN A 305 -2.41 16.32 6.24
C ASN A 305 -2.52 17.38 7.33
N ARG A 306 -2.58 16.97 8.60
CA ARG A 306 -2.64 17.89 9.74
C ARG A 306 -1.44 18.84 9.80
N ILE A 307 -0.23 18.33 9.59
CA ILE A 307 0.98 19.16 9.57
C ILE A 307 0.97 20.08 8.33
N SER A 308 0.57 19.57 7.17
CA SER A 308 0.44 20.39 5.96
C SER A 308 -0.56 21.54 6.13
N GLU A 309 -1.67 21.33 6.83
CA GLU A 309 -2.68 22.37 7.09
C GLU A 309 -2.10 23.46 7.99
N LYS A 310 -1.44 23.09 9.09
CA LYS A 310 -0.76 24.05 9.99
C LYS A 310 0.32 24.85 9.27
N PHE A 311 1.18 24.15 8.53
CA PHE A 311 2.23 24.76 7.71
C PHE A 311 1.65 25.77 6.72
N THR A 312 0.55 25.43 6.02
CA THR A 312 -0.09 26.35 5.07
C THR A 312 -0.71 27.55 5.77
N SER A 313 -1.32 27.37 6.95
CA SER A 313 -1.86 28.49 7.75
C SER A 313 -0.78 29.49 8.10
N ARG A 314 0.36 29.02 8.64
CA ARG A 314 1.51 29.86 8.98
C ARG A 314 2.05 30.63 7.77
N LEU A 315 2.17 29.96 6.62
CA LEU A 315 2.60 30.63 5.39
C LEU A 315 1.62 31.71 4.93
N ASN A 316 0.32 31.53 5.15
CA ASN A 316 -0.70 32.52 4.80
C ASN A 316 -0.75 33.68 5.80
N GLU A 317 -0.52 33.42 7.08
CA GLU A 317 -0.44 34.43 8.14
C GLU A 317 0.79 35.34 7.97
N ALA A 318 1.91 34.78 7.50
CA ALA A 318 3.15 35.54 7.27
C ALA A 318 3.12 36.40 5.99
N LYS A 319 2.10 36.28 5.14
CA LYS A 319 2.00 37.01 3.87
C LYS A 319 1.45 38.42 4.05
N ALA A 320 1.97 39.36 3.25
CA ALA A 320 1.45 40.70 3.17
C ALA A 320 0.07 40.75 2.48
N LEU A 321 -0.75 41.76 2.83
CA LEU A 321 -2.03 42.02 2.17
C LEU A 321 -1.84 42.22 0.66
N GLY A 322 -2.40 41.30 -0.14
CA GLY A 322 -2.38 41.35 -1.62
C GLY A 322 -1.58 40.24 -2.29
N GLU A 323 -0.80 39.45 -1.55
CA GLU A 323 -0.16 38.26 -2.11
C GLU A 323 -1.14 37.10 -2.31
N SER A 324 -0.93 36.31 -3.37
CA SER A 324 -1.74 35.10 -3.59
C SER A 324 -1.55 34.12 -2.43
N PRO A 325 -2.62 33.57 -1.83
CA PRO A 325 -2.51 32.65 -0.71
C PRO A 325 -1.75 31.38 -1.12
N ALA A 326 -0.92 30.88 -0.22
CA ALA A 326 -0.35 29.55 -0.33
C ALA A 326 -1.47 28.51 -0.32
N ARG A 327 -1.33 27.51 -1.20
CA ARG A 327 -2.27 26.40 -1.31
C ARG A 327 -1.73 25.19 -0.55
N ARG A 328 -2.64 24.40 0.01
CA ARG A 328 -2.31 23.14 0.69
C ARG A 328 -1.72 22.13 -0.29
N ILE A 329 -0.88 21.25 0.24
CA ILE A 329 -0.30 20.12 -0.49
C ILE A 329 -1.38 19.03 -0.64
N LEU A 330 -1.57 18.50 -1.85
CA LEU A 330 -2.54 17.43 -2.08
C LEU A 330 -1.99 16.09 -1.57
N ILE A 331 -2.56 15.62 -0.46
CA ILE A 331 -2.27 14.31 0.14
C ILE A 331 -3.45 13.38 -0.13
N VAL A 332 -3.20 12.23 -0.74
CA VAL A 332 -4.23 11.24 -1.04
C VAL A 332 -3.87 9.90 -0.42
N ARG A 333 -4.83 9.29 0.28
CA ARG A 333 -4.76 7.91 0.76
C ARG A 333 -5.50 7.00 -0.22
N GLY A 334 -4.79 6.11 -0.92
CA GLY A 334 -5.42 5.21 -1.89
C GLY A 334 -5.91 3.91 -1.26
N TYR A 335 -7.14 3.51 -1.54
CA TYR A 335 -7.69 2.20 -1.18
C TYR A 335 -7.95 1.34 -2.43
N ASP A 336 -8.52 0.16 -2.28
CA ASP A 336 -8.99 -0.58 -3.45
C ASP A 336 -9.94 0.29 -4.28
N ILE A 337 -9.72 0.33 -5.60
CA ILE A 337 -10.40 1.28 -6.48
C ILE A 337 -11.89 0.93 -6.65
N ASP A 338 -12.27 -0.34 -6.51
CA ASP A 338 -13.67 -0.75 -6.56
C ASP A 338 -14.38 -0.33 -5.28
N ASP A 339 -13.71 -0.46 -4.13
CA ASP A 339 -14.20 0.04 -2.84
C ASP A 339 -14.38 1.57 -2.85
N GLU A 340 -13.45 2.32 -3.45
CA GLU A 340 -13.53 3.79 -3.62
C GLU A 340 -14.75 4.21 -4.44
N VAL A 341 -14.98 3.55 -5.58
CA VAL A 341 -16.13 3.84 -6.46
C VAL A 341 -17.45 3.45 -5.78
N ALA A 342 -17.50 2.29 -5.13
CA ALA A 342 -18.68 1.84 -4.41
C ALA A 342 -19.03 2.77 -3.23
N ALA A 343 -18.01 3.19 -2.46
CA ALA A 343 -18.16 4.14 -1.37
C ALA A 343 -18.66 5.50 -1.89
N PHE A 344 -18.10 5.99 -3.01
CA PHE A 344 -18.55 7.23 -3.64
C PHE A 344 -20.05 7.21 -3.98
N HIS A 345 -20.53 6.16 -4.63
CA HIS A 345 -21.96 6.05 -4.97
C HIS A 345 -22.86 6.02 -3.73
N LYS A 346 -22.45 5.31 -2.67
CA LYS A 346 -23.19 5.27 -1.41
C LYS A 346 -23.19 6.60 -0.66
N LEU A 347 -22.13 7.40 -0.77
CA LEU A 347 -22.08 8.76 -0.21
C LEU A 347 -22.96 9.74 -0.98
N LEU A 348 -23.17 9.52 -2.29
CA LEU A 348 -24.17 10.26 -3.05
C LEU A 348 -25.60 9.92 -2.62
N GLU A 349 -25.85 8.66 -2.27
CA GLU A 349 -27.16 8.22 -1.76
C GLU A 349 -27.41 8.72 -0.33
N ASN A 350 -26.42 8.57 0.55
CA ASN A 350 -26.49 9.00 1.94
C ASN A 350 -25.20 9.73 2.36
N PRO A 351 -25.19 11.07 2.29
CA PRO A 351 -24.03 11.88 2.65
C PRO A 351 -23.54 11.72 4.10
N ARG A 352 -24.38 11.21 5.02
CA ARG A 352 -24.05 11.09 6.45
C ARG A 352 -23.41 9.76 6.82
N ILE A 353 -23.26 8.83 5.88
CA ILE A 353 -22.79 7.47 6.16
C ILE A 353 -21.28 7.44 6.53
N GLY A 354 -20.50 8.43 6.08
CA GLY A 354 -19.08 8.58 6.38
C GLY A 354 -18.25 7.33 6.01
N ASP A 355 -17.39 6.88 6.90
CA ASP A 355 -16.51 5.70 6.70
C ASP A 355 -17.27 4.39 6.46
N LYS A 356 -18.57 4.33 6.79
CA LYS A 356 -19.41 3.15 6.53
C LYS A 356 -19.93 3.10 5.07
N ALA A 357 -19.48 4.02 4.23
CA ALA A 357 -19.84 4.07 2.81
C ALA A 357 -19.30 2.89 2.03
N ALA A 358 -18.08 2.43 2.31
CA ALA A 358 -17.55 1.26 1.63
C ALA A 358 -18.48 0.04 1.86
N PRO A 359 -18.67 -0.85 0.88
CA PRO A 359 -19.41 -2.09 1.07
C PRO A 359 -18.92 -2.79 2.33
N PRO A 360 -19.82 -3.08 3.30
CA PRO A 360 -19.41 -3.89 4.43
C PRO A 360 -18.95 -5.23 3.87
N TYR A 361 -17.74 -5.64 4.21
CA TYR A 361 -17.43 -7.06 4.16
C TYR A 361 -18.39 -7.71 5.16
N ASN A 362 -19.42 -8.41 4.66
CA ASN A 362 -20.48 -9.02 5.48
C ASN A 362 -19.92 -9.99 6.55
N PHE A 363 -18.65 -10.35 6.45
CA PHE A 363 -17.95 -11.17 7.44
C PHE A 363 -17.16 -10.29 8.41
N ALA A 364 -17.81 -9.86 9.50
CA ALA A 364 -17.27 -9.46 10.83
C ALA A 364 -15.97 -8.62 10.96
N LEU A 365 -15.39 -8.09 9.90
CA LEU A 365 -14.31 -7.10 9.94
C LEU A 365 -14.79 -5.93 9.09
N LYS A 366 -14.97 -4.78 9.75
CA LYS A 366 -15.32 -3.52 9.10
C LYS A 366 -14.41 -3.31 7.88
N PRO A 367 -14.93 -2.76 6.77
CA PRO A 367 -14.06 -2.34 5.67
C PRO A 367 -12.97 -1.43 6.25
N LYS A 368 -11.70 -1.71 5.93
CA LYS A 368 -10.54 -0.90 6.34
C LYS A 368 -10.50 0.47 5.65
N TRP A 369 -11.49 0.75 4.81
CA TRP A 369 -11.64 2.01 4.09
C TRP A 369 -12.06 3.13 5.03
N ARG A 370 -11.45 4.31 4.88
CA ARG A 370 -11.86 5.55 5.53
C ARG A 370 -12.11 6.61 4.48
N LEU A 371 -13.10 7.46 4.73
CA LEU A 371 -13.43 8.55 3.83
C LEU A 371 -12.29 9.58 3.81
N HIS A 372 -11.74 9.94 4.97
CA HIS A 372 -10.74 11.02 5.06
C HIS A 372 -9.55 10.80 4.11
N LEU A 373 -9.28 11.78 3.24
CA LEU A 373 -8.20 11.81 2.23
C LEU A 373 -8.26 10.72 1.13
N SER A 374 -9.32 9.91 1.09
CA SER A 374 -9.57 8.94 0.02
C SER A 374 -9.76 9.61 -1.35
N LEU A 375 -9.71 8.82 -2.43
CA LEU A 375 -10.04 9.33 -3.76
C LEU A 375 -11.50 9.79 -3.84
N ALA A 376 -12.42 9.06 -3.20
CA ALA A 376 -13.81 9.47 -3.07
C ALA A 376 -13.97 10.80 -2.33
N PHE A 377 -13.21 11.02 -1.25
CA PHE A 377 -13.24 12.29 -0.51
C PHE A 377 -12.85 13.48 -1.38
N TRP A 378 -11.72 13.40 -2.09
CA TRP A 378 -11.27 14.51 -2.93
C TRP A 378 -12.21 14.77 -4.12
N LEU A 379 -12.84 13.73 -4.66
CA LEU A 379 -13.88 13.89 -5.68
C LEU A 379 -15.14 14.58 -5.11
N LEU A 380 -15.58 14.19 -3.91
CA LEU A 380 -16.72 14.81 -3.23
C LEU A 380 -16.46 16.27 -2.86
N VAL A 381 -15.22 16.60 -2.45
CA VAL A 381 -14.78 17.99 -2.21
C VAL A 381 -14.87 18.80 -3.50
N ALA A 382 -14.37 18.27 -4.62
CA ALA A 382 -14.44 18.94 -5.92
C ALA A 382 -15.89 19.10 -6.43
N LEU A 383 -16.79 18.18 -6.08
CA LEU A 383 -18.22 18.25 -6.39
C LEU A 383 -19.02 19.12 -5.42
N ARG A 384 -18.39 19.71 -4.39
CA ARG A 384 -19.03 20.53 -3.35
C ARG A 384 -20.13 19.77 -2.59
N SER A 385 -19.90 18.48 -2.31
CA SER A 385 -20.86 17.62 -1.61
C SER A 385 -20.91 17.89 -0.10
N PRO A 386 -22.09 17.87 0.55
CA PRO A 386 -22.21 18.01 2.00
C PRO A 386 -21.72 16.77 2.77
N ALA A 387 -21.34 15.68 2.08
CA ALA A 387 -20.77 14.49 2.71
C ALA A 387 -19.36 14.72 3.30
N VAL A 388 -18.70 15.78 2.86
CA VAL A 388 -17.31 16.13 3.23
C VAL A 388 -17.24 17.60 3.64
N ARG A 389 -16.06 18.04 4.09
CA ARG A 389 -15.84 19.45 4.41
C ARG A 389 -16.09 20.35 3.18
N PRO A 390 -16.51 21.60 3.37
CA PRO A 390 -16.67 22.56 2.29
C PRO A 390 -15.38 22.74 1.47
N PHE A 391 -15.57 23.01 0.19
CA PHE A 391 -14.50 23.42 -0.71
C PHE A 391 -13.92 24.76 -0.24
N HIS A 392 -12.61 24.82 -0.02
CA HIS A 392 -11.92 25.97 0.56
C HIS A 392 -11.00 26.65 -0.45
N GLY A 393 -10.77 27.95 -0.30
CA GLY A 393 -9.82 28.69 -1.15
C GLY A 393 -8.45 28.04 -1.14
N ASP A 394 -7.91 27.75 0.04
CA ASP A 394 -6.60 27.14 0.23
C ASP A 394 -6.47 25.68 -0.21
N ASP A 395 -7.54 25.06 -0.75
CA ASP A 395 -7.46 23.70 -1.26
C ASP A 395 -6.43 23.55 -2.37
N PRO A 396 -5.90 22.33 -2.57
CA PRO A 396 -4.80 22.13 -3.51
C PRO A 396 -5.17 22.52 -4.95
N VAL A 397 -4.21 23.09 -5.68
CA VAL A 397 -4.39 23.56 -7.07
C VAL A 397 -4.97 22.49 -7.99
N GLY A 398 -4.57 21.22 -7.77
CA GLY A 398 -5.08 20.07 -8.51
C GLY A 398 -6.59 19.87 -8.34
N ILE A 399 -7.13 20.15 -7.15
CA ILE A 399 -8.56 20.03 -6.86
C ILE A 399 -9.35 21.21 -7.43
N HIS A 400 -8.80 22.43 -7.39
CA HIS A 400 -9.38 23.58 -8.11
C HIS A 400 -9.48 23.32 -9.62
N SER A 401 -8.41 22.75 -10.20
CA SER A 401 -8.39 22.38 -11.62
C SER A 401 -9.40 21.27 -11.93
N LEU A 402 -9.57 20.30 -11.03
CA LEU A 402 -10.58 19.26 -11.15
C LEU A 402 -11.99 19.86 -11.08
N GLN A 403 -12.25 20.78 -10.14
CA GLN A 403 -13.54 21.44 -10.00
C GLN A 403 -13.91 22.21 -11.28
N LEU A 404 -13.00 23.02 -11.84
CA LEU A 404 -13.21 23.71 -13.11
C LEU A 404 -13.51 22.74 -14.25
N TYR A 405 -12.77 21.61 -14.33
CA TYR A 405 -13.04 20.56 -15.29
C TYR A 405 -14.44 19.96 -15.10
N LEU A 406 -14.83 19.66 -13.86
CA LEU A 406 -16.16 19.11 -13.56
C LEU A 406 -17.25 20.10 -13.96
N ASP A 407 -17.10 21.40 -13.67
CA ASP A 407 -18.09 22.44 -13.97
C ASP A 407 -18.29 22.64 -15.49
N ASN A 408 -17.21 22.60 -16.27
CA ASN A 408 -17.23 22.78 -17.73
C ASN A 408 -17.86 21.61 -18.50
N GLN A 409 -18.03 20.45 -17.87
CA GLN A 409 -18.55 19.24 -18.51
C GLN A 409 -20.07 19.15 -18.34
N SER A 410 -20.82 19.34 -19.45
CA SER A 410 -22.29 19.33 -19.44
C SER A 410 -22.88 17.96 -19.06
N ASN A 411 -22.23 16.87 -19.48
CA ASN A 411 -22.61 15.50 -19.13
C ASN A 411 -22.48 15.18 -17.62
N LEU A 412 -21.67 15.93 -16.87
CA LEU A 412 -21.52 15.76 -15.43
C LEU A 412 -22.47 16.66 -14.62
N LYS A 413 -23.33 17.47 -15.27
CA LYS A 413 -24.23 18.40 -14.58
C LYS A 413 -25.17 17.69 -13.60
N ARG A 414 -25.74 16.55 -14.00
CA ARG A 414 -26.62 15.75 -13.11
C ARG A 414 -25.85 15.20 -11.90
N LEU A 415 -24.60 14.77 -12.09
CA LEU A 415 -23.73 14.31 -11.01
C LEU A 415 -23.44 15.45 -10.01
N ARG A 416 -23.15 16.66 -10.51
CA ARG A 416 -22.97 17.84 -9.66
C ARG A 416 -24.24 18.18 -8.87
N ASN A 417 -25.40 18.13 -9.53
CA ASN A 417 -26.68 18.42 -8.88
C ASN A 417 -27.02 17.42 -7.77
N VAL A 418 -26.79 16.11 -7.97
CA VAL A 418 -27.04 15.12 -6.91
C VAL A 418 -26.02 15.26 -5.78
N ALA A 419 -24.75 15.49 -6.10
CA ALA A 419 -23.70 15.63 -5.10
C ALA A 419 -23.91 16.85 -4.20
N THR A 420 -24.40 17.96 -4.76
CA THR A 420 -24.74 19.20 -4.02
C THR A 420 -26.10 19.14 -3.30
N GLY A 421 -26.91 18.13 -3.57
CA GLY A 421 -28.26 17.98 -3.01
C GLY A 421 -29.37 18.77 -3.71
N VAL A 422 -29.11 19.33 -4.90
CA VAL A 422 -30.12 20.03 -5.72
C VAL A 422 -31.17 19.05 -6.25
N ILE A 423 -30.76 17.83 -6.60
CA ILE A 423 -31.68 16.73 -6.95
C ILE A 423 -31.53 15.58 -5.96
N GLY A 424 -32.61 14.85 -5.73
CA GLY A 424 -32.58 13.65 -4.89
C GLY A 424 -31.86 12.48 -5.58
N TYR A 425 -31.32 11.54 -4.81
CA TYR A 425 -30.65 10.37 -5.36
C TYR A 425 -31.57 9.48 -6.22
N GLN A 426 -32.86 9.35 -5.85
CA GLN A 426 -33.83 8.59 -6.65
C GLN A 426 -34.07 9.23 -8.03
N GLU A 427 -34.15 10.57 -8.07
CA GLU A 427 -34.26 11.30 -9.34
C GLU A 427 -33.00 11.14 -10.19
N TYR A 428 -31.83 11.14 -9.56
CA TYR A 428 -30.56 10.87 -10.23
C TYR A 428 -30.54 9.48 -10.87
N LYS A 429 -30.92 8.44 -10.09
CA LYS A 429 -30.96 7.03 -10.50
C LYS A 429 -31.96 6.76 -11.63
N ASN A 430 -33.09 7.46 -11.66
CA ASN A 430 -34.12 7.31 -12.69
C ASN A 430 -33.75 7.99 -14.02
N GLY A 431 -32.70 8.81 -14.05
CA GLY A 431 -32.21 9.47 -15.26
C GLY A 431 -30.89 8.88 -15.76
N HIS A 432 -30.18 9.66 -16.59
CA HIS A 432 -28.84 9.28 -17.04
C HIS A 432 -27.83 9.44 -15.90
N THR A 433 -27.38 8.31 -15.34
CA THR A 433 -26.32 8.24 -14.33
C THR A 433 -24.96 8.20 -14.97
N VAL A 434 -23.96 8.80 -14.33
CA VAL A 434 -22.56 8.66 -14.73
C VAL A 434 -22.09 7.24 -14.46
N ASP A 435 -21.50 6.62 -15.47
CA ASP A 435 -20.98 5.27 -15.40
C ASP A 435 -19.79 5.13 -14.42
N ALA A 436 -19.68 3.94 -13.81
CA ALA A 436 -18.65 3.64 -12.82
C ALA A 436 -17.23 3.76 -13.40
N ASP A 437 -17.01 3.40 -14.67
CA ASP A 437 -15.69 3.54 -15.30
C ASP A 437 -15.32 4.99 -15.54
N ARG A 438 -16.30 5.87 -15.73
CA ARG A 438 -16.05 7.32 -15.82
C ARG A 438 -15.63 7.88 -14.46
N ILE A 439 -16.24 7.44 -13.36
CA ILE A 439 -15.81 7.82 -12.01
C ILE A 439 -14.41 7.30 -11.72
N ARG A 440 -14.14 6.03 -12.02
CA ARG A 440 -12.81 5.41 -11.92
C ARG A 440 -11.77 6.18 -12.70
N PHE A 441 -12.09 6.62 -13.92
CA PHE A 441 -11.21 7.43 -14.76
C PHE A 441 -10.91 8.79 -14.12
N ILE A 442 -11.91 9.49 -13.57
CA ILE A 442 -11.70 10.77 -12.89
C ILE A 442 -10.77 10.59 -11.68
N MET A 443 -11.05 9.61 -10.82
CA MET A 443 -10.21 9.31 -9.66
C MET A 443 -8.77 8.98 -10.07
N SER A 444 -8.61 8.09 -11.06
CA SER A 444 -7.31 7.54 -11.43
C SER A 444 -6.46 8.45 -12.34
N GLN A 445 -7.09 9.27 -13.19
CA GLN A 445 -6.36 10.09 -14.17
C GLN A 445 -6.38 11.58 -13.85
N LYS A 446 -7.33 12.08 -13.05
CA LYS A 446 -7.38 13.50 -12.68
C LYS A 446 -6.87 13.75 -11.27
N ILE A 447 -7.36 13.01 -10.27
CA ILE A 447 -6.95 13.20 -8.86
C ILE A 447 -5.53 12.66 -8.65
N LEU A 448 -5.31 11.40 -9.01
CA LEU A 448 -3.99 10.79 -8.81
C LEU A 448 -2.90 11.58 -9.54
N ARG A 449 -3.10 12.08 -10.77
CA ARG A 449 -2.03 12.78 -11.49
C ARG A 449 -1.63 14.14 -10.90
N CYS A 450 -2.52 14.79 -10.14
CA CYS A 450 -2.23 16.09 -9.51
C CYS A 450 -1.86 15.96 -8.03
N THR A 451 -1.82 14.74 -7.50
CA THR A 451 -1.45 14.46 -6.11
C THR A 451 0.02 14.81 -5.88
N ASN A 452 0.33 15.42 -4.73
CA ASN A 452 1.71 15.74 -4.34
C ASN A 452 2.30 14.63 -3.49
N ILE A 453 1.53 14.08 -2.56
CA ILE A 453 1.93 12.96 -1.71
C ILE A 453 0.87 11.88 -1.80
N PHE A 454 1.25 10.71 -2.30
CA PHE A 454 0.33 9.58 -2.43
C PHE A 454 0.68 8.51 -1.41
N CYS A 455 -0.26 8.19 -0.51
CA CYS A 455 -0.10 7.22 0.56
C CYS A 455 -0.86 5.93 0.26
N THR A 456 -0.17 4.78 0.29
CA THR A 456 -0.80 3.46 0.21
C THR A 456 -0.15 2.47 1.17
N ASN A 457 -0.85 1.38 1.47
CA ASN A 457 -0.14 0.19 1.93
C ASN A 457 0.80 -0.34 0.81
N ILE A 458 1.85 -1.05 1.20
CA ILE A 458 2.88 -1.52 0.25
C ILE A 458 2.31 -2.50 -0.79
N SER A 459 1.38 -3.38 -0.42
CA SER A 459 0.79 -4.37 -1.32
C SER A 459 -0.05 -3.73 -2.44
N LEU A 460 -0.78 -2.67 -2.13
CA LEU A 460 -1.66 -1.93 -3.03
C LEU A 460 -0.86 -1.06 -4.00
N SER A 461 0.31 -0.55 -3.59
CA SER A 461 1.20 0.26 -4.44
C SER A 461 1.62 -0.42 -5.74
N CYS A 462 1.58 -1.75 -5.78
CA CYS A 462 2.02 -2.56 -6.92
C CYS A 462 0.87 -2.99 -7.82
N GLN A 463 -0.37 -2.63 -7.47
CA GLN A 463 -1.57 -3.02 -8.19
C GLN A 463 -2.08 -1.84 -9.02
N ARG A 464 -2.79 -2.14 -10.10
CA ARG A 464 -3.51 -1.10 -10.85
C ARG A 464 -4.67 -0.58 -10.00
N PRO A 465 -4.98 0.72 -10.05
CA PRO A 465 -4.39 1.73 -10.94
C PRO A 465 -3.16 2.45 -10.34
N TYR A 466 -2.54 1.97 -9.27
CA TYR A 466 -1.53 2.72 -8.52
C TYR A 466 -0.08 2.44 -8.94
N ASP A 467 0.16 1.35 -9.66
CA ASP A 467 1.48 0.93 -10.14
C ASP A 467 2.23 2.02 -10.93
N PHE A 468 1.52 2.81 -11.76
CA PHE A 468 2.13 3.91 -12.54
C PHE A 468 2.69 5.04 -11.67
N TRP A 469 2.17 5.22 -10.45
CA TRP A 469 2.54 6.34 -9.59
C TRP A 469 4.01 6.28 -9.16
N LYS A 470 4.60 5.08 -9.15
CA LYS A 470 6.04 4.88 -8.96
C LYS A 470 6.90 5.59 -10.00
N SER A 471 6.39 5.79 -11.22
CA SER A 471 7.08 6.56 -12.25
C SER A 471 6.98 8.05 -12.13
N LEU A 472 6.02 8.53 -11.33
CA LEU A 472 5.88 9.94 -11.03
C LEU A 472 6.67 10.32 -9.79
N ALA A 473 6.80 9.38 -8.84
CA ALA A 473 7.49 9.60 -7.57
C ALA A 473 8.95 10.05 -7.77
N LYS A 474 9.33 11.08 -7.01
CA LYS A 474 10.68 11.66 -6.92
C LYS A 474 11.37 11.34 -5.61
N GLY A 475 10.63 10.78 -4.66
CA GLY A 475 11.15 10.28 -3.40
C GLY A 475 10.13 9.40 -2.70
N ILE A 476 10.56 8.75 -1.62
CA ILE A 476 9.78 7.76 -0.88
C ILE A 476 9.87 8.04 0.60
N ALA A 477 8.75 7.90 1.30
CA ALA A 477 8.68 7.96 2.76
C ALA A 477 7.96 6.72 3.27
N VAL A 478 8.56 6.03 4.24
CA VAL A 478 8.01 4.80 4.82
C VAL A 478 7.90 4.94 6.32
N ASP A 479 6.68 4.86 6.84
CA ASP A 479 6.44 4.75 8.28
C ASP A 479 6.37 3.28 8.72
N GLU A 480 6.65 3.03 10.00
CA GLU A 480 6.80 1.69 10.60
C GLU A 480 7.73 0.77 9.77
N ALA A 481 8.83 1.33 9.26
CA ALA A 481 9.76 0.65 8.37
C ALA A 481 10.45 -0.58 9.02
N ASN A 482 10.42 -0.69 10.36
CA ASN A 482 10.87 -1.87 11.09
C ASN A 482 10.03 -3.12 10.77
N ASN A 483 8.73 -2.96 10.49
CA ASN A 483 7.82 -4.07 10.17
C ASN A 483 7.80 -4.38 8.66
N VAL A 484 8.57 -3.64 7.84
CA VAL A 484 8.61 -3.80 6.39
C VAL A 484 9.75 -4.73 5.99
N GLY A 485 9.42 -5.83 5.32
CA GLY A 485 10.41 -6.74 4.74
C GLY A 485 11.21 -6.07 3.62
N ARG A 486 12.44 -6.53 3.37
CA ARG A 486 13.31 -5.99 2.31
C ARG A 486 12.66 -6.03 0.91
N PRO A 487 12.10 -7.16 0.42
CA PRO A 487 11.38 -7.23 -0.85
C PRO A 487 10.15 -6.34 -0.92
N ASP A 488 9.48 -6.11 0.22
CA ASP A 488 8.35 -5.19 0.31
C ASP A 488 8.81 -3.77 0.03
N LEU A 489 9.87 -3.31 0.69
CA LEU A 489 10.46 -2.00 0.45
C LEU A 489 10.97 -1.87 -1.00
N TYR A 490 11.67 -2.88 -1.52
CA TYR A 490 12.20 -2.89 -2.88
C TYR A 490 11.10 -2.75 -3.93
N SER A 491 9.93 -3.36 -3.68
CA SER A 491 8.80 -3.29 -4.61
C SER A 491 8.28 -1.86 -4.79
N VAL A 492 8.46 -0.99 -3.80
CA VAL A 492 8.09 0.43 -3.84
C VAL A 492 9.29 1.28 -4.28
N TRP A 493 10.48 0.98 -3.76
CA TRP A 493 11.69 1.78 -3.99
C TRP A 493 12.26 1.68 -5.39
N GLY A 494 12.11 0.51 -6.01
CA GLY A 494 12.75 0.23 -7.29
C GLY A 494 14.28 0.23 -7.19
N ASN A 495 14.97 0.22 -8.33
CA ASN A 495 16.42 0.06 -8.38
C ASN A 495 17.21 1.35 -8.69
N THR A 496 16.58 2.52 -8.78
CA THR A 496 17.20 3.78 -9.24
C THR A 496 17.73 4.69 -8.12
N LEU A 497 17.64 4.28 -6.85
CA LEU A 497 18.11 5.02 -5.68
C LEU A 497 17.45 6.39 -5.55
N LEU A 498 16.11 6.41 -5.57
CA LEU A 498 15.36 7.62 -5.23
C LEU A 498 15.63 8.02 -3.78
N PRO A 499 15.61 9.33 -3.44
CA PRO A 499 15.61 9.77 -2.05
C PRO A 499 14.55 9.02 -1.23
N CYS A 500 14.95 8.47 -0.09
CA CYS A 500 14.12 7.58 0.72
C CYS A 500 14.27 7.89 2.20
N LEU A 501 13.14 8.14 2.88
CA LEU A 501 13.06 8.27 4.32
C LEU A 501 12.45 7.02 4.92
N LEU A 502 13.14 6.43 5.88
CA LEU A 502 12.60 5.34 6.69
C LEU A 502 12.44 5.80 8.13
N CYS A 503 11.25 5.62 8.68
CA CYS A 503 10.93 5.89 10.06
C CYS A 503 10.50 4.59 10.74
N GLY A 504 11.00 4.35 11.94
CA GLY A 504 10.67 3.14 12.68
C GLY A 504 11.25 3.13 14.08
N ASP A 505 10.95 2.05 14.78
CA ASP A 505 11.43 1.77 16.12
C ASP A 505 12.00 0.36 16.15
N ASP A 506 13.27 0.24 16.52
CA ASP A 506 13.97 -1.04 16.56
C ASP A 506 13.60 -1.92 17.75
N LYS A 507 12.90 -1.36 18.74
CA LYS A 507 12.32 -2.13 19.85
C LYS A 507 10.91 -2.63 19.53
N GLN A 508 10.34 -2.25 18.38
CA GLN A 508 9.03 -2.69 17.93
C GLN A 508 9.12 -3.89 16.96
N LEU A 509 7.95 -4.41 16.55
CA LEU A 509 7.82 -5.67 15.83
C LEU A 509 8.71 -5.78 14.57
N GLU A 510 9.35 -6.94 14.44
CA GLU A 510 10.14 -7.34 13.27
C GLU A 510 9.24 -7.73 12.09
N PRO A 511 9.76 -7.71 10.83
CA PRO A 511 9.06 -8.25 9.68
C PRO A 511 8.69 -9.72 9.90
N ARG A 512 7.45 -10.06 9.54
CA ARG A 512 6.94 -11.43 9.70
C ARG A 512 7.60 -12.40 8.72
N VAL A 513 8.20 -13.47 9.25
CA VAL A 513 8.70 -14.64 8.50
C VAL A 513 7.82 -15.85 8.85
N VAL A 514 7.30 -16.53 7.84
CA VAL A 514 6.26 -17.57 7.99
C VAL A 514 6.87 -18.91 8.41
N SER A 515 8.00 -19.26 7.82
CA SER A 515 8.77 -20.46 8.09
C SER A 515 9.54 -20.42 9.41
N PHE A 516 9.45 -19.34 10.18
CA PHE A 516 10.33 -19.12 11.32
C PHE A 516 10.16 -20.21 12.38
N GLY A 517 11.26 -20.88 12.73
CA GLY A 517 11.31 -21.98 13.67
C GLY A 517 10.74 -23.29 13.14
N GLN A 518 10.33 -23.36 11.87
CA GLN A 518 9.81 -24.59 11.28
C GLN A 518 10.95 -25.57 11.03
N LYS A 519 10.76 -26.82 11.45
CA LYS A 519 11.70 -27.92 11.24
C LYS A 519 11.05 -29.02 10.40
N ASP A 520 11.84 -29.65 9.54
CA ASP A 520 11.43 -30.83 8.79
C ASP A 520 11.30 -32.05 9.71
N LYS A 521 10.82 -33.18 9.15
CA LYS A 521 10.69 -34.45 9.89
C LYS A 521 12.02 -35.00 10.43
N LYS A 522 13.16 -34.46 10.00
CA LYS A 522 14.52 -34.83 10.44
C LYS A 522 15.08 -33.82 11.45
N GLY A 523 14.31 -32.81 11.86
CA GLY A 523 14.72 -31.80 12.83
C GLY A 523 15.56 -30.65 12.25
N HIS A 524 15.72 -30.57 10.92
CA HIS A 524 16.45 -29.46 10.28
C HIS A 524 15.51 -28.28 10.01
N SER A 525 15.99 -27.04 10.19
CA SER A 525 15.21 -25.85 9.83
C SER A 525 14.81 -25.87 8.35
N VAL A 526 13.51 -25.70 8.08
CA VAL A 526 12.92 -25.63 6.73
C VAL A 526 13.45 -24.39 6.00
N ASN A 527 13.60 -23.28 6.72
CA ASN A 527 14.29 -22.09 6.24
C ASN A 527 15.55 -21.82 7.06
N ARG A 528 16.69 -22.27 6.54
CA ARG A 528 18.00 -22.09 7.20
C ARG A 528 18.45 -20.64 7.30
N LEU A 529 17.74 -19.71 6.66
CA LEU A 529 18.04 -18.28 6.64
C LEU A 529 16.92 -17.46 7.32
N GLU A 530 16.03 -18.09 8.08
CA GLU A 530 14.87 -17.43 8.71
C GLU A 530 15.21 -16.21 9.58
N GLU A 531 16.36 -16.23 10.27
CA GLU A 531 16.89 -15.10 11.03
C GLU A 531 17.21 -13.87 10.14
N ASP A 532 17.75 -14.07 8.93
CA ASP A 532 17.97 -12.99 7.96
C ASP A 532 16.65 -12.43 7.42
N GLY A 533 15.57 -13.21 7.47
CA GLY A 533 14.23 -12.77 7.06
C GLY A 533 13.58 -11.77 8.02
N LYS A 534 14.00 -11.76 9.29
CA LYS A 534 13.54 -10.82 10.33
C LYS A 534 14.30 -9.49 10.31
N LEU A 535 15.37 -9.39 9.53
CA LEU A 535 16.12 -8.14 9.40
C LEU A 535 15.45 -7.22 8.37
N SER A 536 14.83 -6.15 8.86
CA SER A 536 14.35 -5.05 8.01
C SER A 536 15.54 -4.25 7.45
N LEU A 537 15.32 -3.54 6.33
CA LEU A 537 16.35 -2.63 5.82
C LEU A 537 16.62 -1.49 6.81
N PHE A 538 15.59 -1.06 7.54
CA PHE A 538 15.70 -0.08 8.60
C PHE A 538 16.75 -0.49 9.65
N PHE A 539 16.71 -1.74 10.12
CA PHE A 539 17.67 -2.26 11.09
C PHE A 539 19.09 -2.36 10.51
N LEU A 540 19.23 -2.90 9.29
CA LEU A 540 20.53 -3.04 8.61
C LEU A 540 21.22 -1.70 8.35
N SER A 541 20.44 -0.65 8.06
CA SER A 541 20.98 0.66 7.73
C SER A 541 21.34 1.53 8.94
N LYS A 542 21.08 1.08 10.19
CA LYS A 542 21.50 1.80 11.40
C LYS A 542 23.01 2.06 11.45
N GLY A 543 23.81 1.15 10.89
CA GLY A 543 25.27 1.29 10.82
C GLY A 543 25.79 2.29 9.77
N ILE A 544 24.91 2.84 8.92
CA ILE A 544 25.30 3.68 7.77
C ILE A 544 25.08 5.17 8.06
N ALA A 545 23.96 5.54 8.68
CA ALA A 545 23.70 6.86 9.28
C ALA A 545 22.29 6.87 9.89
N GLY A 546 22.15 7.11 11.20
CA GLY A 546 20.87 7.27 11.87
C GLY A 546 20.76 8.62 12.56
N LEU A 547 19.65 9.33 12.37
CA LEU A 547 19.30 10.46 13.22
C LEU A 547 18.38 9.98 14.34
N CYS A 548 18.91 9.96 15.57
CA CYS A 548 18.13 9.71 16.78
C CYS A 548 17.54 11.03 17.31
N PHE A 549 16.21 11.07 17.46
CA PHE A 549 15.50 12.16 18.14
C PHE A 549 15.25 11.81 19.61
N ALA A 550 15.11 12.84 20.45
CA ALA A 550 15.09 12.74 21.92
C ALA A 550 13.87 13.41 22.55
#